data_AF-A0A2E8D2J4-F1
#
_entry.id   AF-A0A2E8D2J4-F1
#
_cell.length_a   1.000
_cell.length_b   1.000
_cell.length_c   1.000
_cell.angle_alpha   90.00
_cell.angle_beta   90.00
_cell.angle_gamma   90.00
#
_symmetry.space_group_name_H-M   'P 1'
#
loop_
_entity.id
_entity.type
_entity.pdbx_description
1 polymer ?
#
loop_
_entity_poly.entity_id
_entity_poly.type
_entity_poly.pdbx_seq_one_letter_code
_entity_poly.pdbx_strand_id
1 'polypeptide(L)'
;MASFDEIPHHVIMTGLRHVVADGNILNLIERLLSASVMEEGVTYPTTVGTPQGGVLSPLLANIALNFLDWQLDLAGYRFVRYADGFVVLCRSKHEAEEAHSFVERYITDLGLTLSPEKTKIARFPDGFVFLGFEITHRARRMRKKSVEKYKTKIRGLTTRCHNLDAKAMVKINSVIRGYANYFASEFSTVTRQFRYLDHWTRKRI
;
A
#
# COMPACT_ATOMS: atom_id res chain seq x y z
N MET A 1 -4.54 3.49 -8.40
CA MET A 1 -5.04 3.16 -7.07
C MET A 1 -5.56 4.43 -6.48
N ALA A 2 -6.87 4.47 -6.28
CA ALA A 2 -7.52 5.55 -5.55
C ALA A 2 -6.90 5.63 -4.17
N SER A 3 -6.33 6.79 -3.84
CA SER A 3 -5.83 7.05 -2.49
C SER A 3 -7.02 7.11 -1.53
N PHE A 4 -6.79 6.90 -0.23
CA PHE A 4 -7.80 7.08 0.83
C PHE A 4 -8.50 8.46 0.78
N ASP A 5 -7.90 9.39 0.06
CA ASP A 5 -8.30 10.78 -0.13
C ASP A 5 -9.42 10.93 -1.17
N GLU A 6 -9.71 9.91 -1.97
CA GLU A 6 -10.65 10.00 -3.09
C GLU A 6 -11.98 9.26 -2.83
N ILE A 7 -12.10 8.50 -1.74
CA ILE A 7 -13.30 7.70 -1.46
C ILE A 7 -14.48 8.63 -1.11
N PRO A 8 -15.60 8.57 -1.85
CA PRO A 8 -16.78 9.36 -1.52
C PRO A 8 -17.35 8.98 -0.15
N HIS A 9 -17.73 9.97 0.66
CA HIS A 9 -18.25 9.72 2.02
C HIS A 9 -19.50 8.83 2.02
N HIS A 10 -20.35 8.96 1.01
CA HIS A 10 -21.56 8.14 0.90
C HIS A 10 -21.26 6.64 0.76
N VAL A 11 -20.15 6.25 0.12
CA VAL A 11 -19.73 4.84 0.01
C VAL A 11 -19.33 4.30 1.37
N ILE A 12 -18.52 5.07 2.11
CA ILE A 12 -18.07 4.73 3.46
C ILE A 12 -19.27 4.59 4.39
N MET A 13 -20.18 5.57 4.36
CA MET A 13 -21.39 5.58 5.19
C MET A 13 -22.35 4.44 4.84
N THR A 14 -22.46 4.08 3.55
CA THR A 14 -23.25 2.92 3.12
C THR A 14 -22.66 1.64 3.69
N GLY A 15 -21.33 1.45 3.62
CA GLY A 15 -20.65 0.31 4.24
C GLY A 15 -20.85 0.21 5.74
N LEU A 16 -20.71 1.34 6.44
CA LEU A 16 -20.93 1.42 7.87
C LEU A 16 -22.34 1.05 8.29
N ARG A 17 -23.36 1.52 7.56
CA ARG A 17 -24.77 1.22 7.87
C ARG A 17 -25.12 -0.26 7.77
N HIS A 18 -24.36 -1.06 7.02
CA HIS A 18 -24.55 -2.51 6.97
C HIS A 18 -24.04 -3.23 8.22
N VAL A 19 -23.14 -2.59 8.99
CA VAL A 19 -22.46 -3.21 10.15
C VAL A 19 -22.90 -2.57 11.47
N VAL A 20 -23.23 -1.27 11.45
CA VAL A 20 -23.57 -0.47 12.63
C VAL A 20 -24.98 0.08 12.50
N ALA A 21 -25.85 -0.27 13.45
CA ALA A 21 -27.23 0.21 13.51
C ALA A 21 -27.39 1.51 14.33
N ASP A 22 -26.41 1.87 15.16
CA ASP A 22 -26.49 3.03 16.05
C ASP A 22 -26.35 4.36 15.27
N GLY A 23 -27.45 5.12 15.21
CA GLY A 23 -27.50 6.42 14.55
C GLY A 23 -26.58 7.49 15.15
N ASN A 24 -26.27 7.43 16.45
CA ASN A 24 -25.38 8.39 17.09
C ASN A 24 -23.94 8.20 16.62
N ILE A 25 -23.50 6.95 16.53
CA ILE A 25 -22.16 6.60 16.02
C ILE A 25 -22.04 6.99 14.54
N LEU A 26 -23.07 6.67 13.74
CA LEU A 26 -23.09 7.04 12.32
C LEU A 26 -23.01 8.56 12.13
N ASN A 27 -23.79 9.34 12.89
CA ASN A 27 -23.74 10.80 12.84
C ASN A 27 -22.38 11.36 13.28
N LEU A 28 -21.73 10.74 14.28
CA LEU A 28 -20.40 11.13 14.71
C LEU A 28 -19.37 10.89 13.62
N ILE A 29 -19.40 9.73 12.96
CA ILE A 29 -18.48 9.40 11.87
C ILE A 29 -18.72 10.33 10.67
N GLU A 30 -19.97 10.60 10.33
CA GLU A 30 -20.32 11.53 9.25
C GLU A 30 -19.74 12.92 9.52
N ARG A 31 -19.88 13.43 10.77
CA ARG A 31 -19.26 14.69 11.19
C ARG A 31 -17.73 14.66 11.13
N LEU A 32 -17.10 13.53 11.47
CA LEU A 32 -15.65 13.37 11.37
C LEU A 32 -15.17 13.39 9.91
N LEU A 33 -15.93 12.79 9.00
CA LEU A 33 -15.64 12.79 7.57
C LEU A 33 -15.82 14.19 6.95
N SER A 34 -16.87 14.91 7.36
CA SER A 34 -17.17 16.27 6.90
C SER A 34 -16.32 17.37 7.56
N ALA A 35 -15.46 17.01 8.51
CA ALA A 35 -14.59 17.98 9.18
C ALA A 35 -13.66 18.64 8.14
N SER A 36 -13.69 19.97 8.05
CA SER A 36 -12.86 20.75 7.12
C SER A 36 -11.39 20.71 7.48
N VAL A 37 -10.53 20.77 6.46
CA VAL A 37 -9.09 20.92 6.65
C VAL A 37 -8.76 22.41 6.69
N MET A 38 -7.92 22.81 7.65
CA MET A 38 -7.39 24.18 7.71
C MET A 38 -5.95 24.19 7.22
N GLU A 39 -5.68 24.90 6.13
CA GLU A 39 -4.35 25.10 5.57
C GLU A 39 -4.05 26.60 5.55
N GLU A 40 -2.93 27.01 6.18
CA GLU A 40 -2.48 28.41 6.26
C GLU A 40 -3.57 29.41 6.74
N GLY A 41 -4.50 28.96 7.59
CA GLY A 41 -5.59 29.78 8.13
C GLY A 41 -6.85 29.86 7.25
N VAL A 42 -6.85 29.18 6.10
CA VAL A 42 -8.02 29.03 5.22
C VAL A 42 -8.65 27.66 5.46
N THR A 43 -9.98 27.63 5.60
CA THR A 43 -10.73 26.37 5.78
C THR A 43 -11.23 25.87 4.44
N TYR A 44 -10.87 24.63 4.12
CA TYR A 44 -11.29 23.93 2.91
C TYR A 44 -12.32 22.85 3.30
N PRO A 45 -13.50 22.84 2.68
CA PRO A 45 -14.48 21.79 2.92
C PRO A 45 -13.93 20.46 2.39
N THR A 46 -13.99 19.42 3.22
CA THR A 46 -13.58 18.07 2.84
C THR A 46 -14.75 17.38 2.15
N THR A 47 -14.76 17.36 0.82
CA THR A 47 -15.86 16.78 0.03
C THR A 47 -15.65 15.31 -0.33
N VAL A 48 -14.41 14.81 -0.24
CA VAL A 48 -14.01 13.42 -0.52
C VAL A 48 -12.89 12.99 0.41
N GLY A 49 -12.79 11.68 0.63
CA GLY A 49 -11.70 11.08 1.40
C GLY A 49 -11.89 11.13 2.91
N THR A 50 -10.98 10.48 3.61
CA THR A 50 -10.91 10.48 5.07
C THR A 50 -9.78 11.40 5.54
N PRO A 51 -9.88 12.09 6.70
CA PRO A 51 -8.78 12.89 7.21
C PRO A 51 -7.50 12.06 7.33
N GLN A 52 -6.44 12.43 6.58
CA GLN A 52 -5.16 11.72 6.68
C GLN A 52 -4.58 11.90 8.08
N GLY A 53 -4.32 10.79 8.77
CA GLY A 53 -3.83 10.78 10.16
C GLY A 53 -4.92 10.49 11.21
N GLY A 54 -6.19 10.40 10.81
CA GLY A 54 -7.24 9.85 11.66
C GLY A 54 -7.01 8.36 11.92
N VAL A 55 -7.05 7.92 13.18
CA VAL A 55 -6.87 6.50 13.56
C VAL A 55 -7.94 5.60 12.92
N LEU A 56 -9.13 6.16 12.64
CA LEU A 56 -10.25 5.46 12.02
C LEU A 56 -10.15 5.37 10.50
N SER A 57 -9.41 6.26 9.85
CA SER A 57 -9.34 6.37 8.38
C SER A 57 -8.97 5.05 7.68
N PRO A 58 -7.96 4.28 8.14
CA PRO A 58 -7.62 2.99 7.53
C PRO A 58 -8.72 1.94 7.67
N LEU A 59 -9.47 1.96 8.78
CA LEU A 59 -10.59 1.04 9.01
C LEU A 59 -11.76 1.37 8.09
N LEU A 60 -12.12 2.65 8.00
CA LEU A 60 -13.21 3.14 7.15
C LEU A 60 -12.99 2.81 5.68
N ALA A 61 -11.75 2.96 5.21
CA ALA A 61 -11.40 2.58 3.85
C ALA A 61 -11.49 1.07 3.61
N ASN A 62 -11.11 0.24 4.58
CA ASN A 62 -11.28 -1.21 4.47
C ASN A 62 -12.76 -1.61 4.43
N ILE A 63 -13.63 -0.94 5.19
CA ILE A 63 -15.08 -1.16 5.15
C ILE A 63 -15.64 -0.80 3.77
N ALA A 64 -15.24 0.33 3.20
CA ALA A 64 -15.67 0.74 1.86
C ALA A 64 -15.22 -0.25 0.78
N LEU A 65 -13.98 -0.73 0.84
CA LEU A 65 -13.43 -1.67 -0.13
C LEU A 65 -13.88 -3.12 0.09
N ASN A 66 -14.46 -3.45 1.24
CA ASN A 66 -14.94 -4.81 1.54
C ASN A 66 -16.03 -5.27 0.56
N PHE A 67 -16.84 -4.36 0.02
CA PHE A 67 -17.84 -4.73 -0.98
C PHE A 67 -17.20 -5.24 -2.27
N LEU A 68 -16.10 -4.64 -2.71
CA LEU A 68 -15.34 -5.11 -3.87
C LEU A 68 -14.79 -6.53 -3.61
N ASP A 69 -14.29 -6.79 -2.40
CA ASP A 69 -13.79 -8.11 -2.01
C ASP A 69 -14.88 -9.19 -2.14
N TRP A 70 -16.09 -8.90 -1.66
CA TRP A 70 -17.23 -9.81 -1.81
C TRP A 70 -17.63 -10.03 -3.26
N GLN A 71 -17.63 -8.98 -4.09
CA GLN A 71 -17.96 -9.11 -5.50
C GLN A 71 -16.93 -9.97 -6.26
N LEU A 72 -15.64 -9.82 -5.93
CA LEU A 72 -14.57 -10.65 -6.50
C LEU A 72 -14.70 -12.12 -6.08
N ASP A 73 -15.02 -12.37 -4.80
CA ASP A 73 -15.21 -13.73 -4.29
C ASP A 73 -16.44 -14.41 -4.91
N LEU A 74 -17.56 -13.70 -5.01
CA LEU A 74 -18.79 -14.19 -5.66
C LEU A 74 -18.60 -14.49 -7.14
N ALA A 75 -17.76 -13.70 -7.83
CA ALA A 75 -17.38 -13.95 -9.21
C ALA A 75 -16.37 -15.12 -9.36
N GLY A 76 -15.88 -15.68 -8.26
CA GLY A 76 -14.97 -16.83 -8.24
C GLY A 76 -13.50 -16.49 -8.45
N TYR A 77 -13.12 -15.21 -8.39
CA TYR A 77 -11.73 -14.79 -8.57
C TYR A 77 -10.88 -15.07 -7.33
N ARG A 78 -9.62 -15.45 -7.55
CA ARG A 78 -8.62 -15.52 -6.49
C ARG A 78 -7.91 -14.18 -6.40
N PHE A 79 -7.98 -13.52 -5.25
CA PHE A 79 -7.32 -12.23 -5.07
C PHE A 79 -6.63 -12.12 -3.71
N VAL A 80 -5.70 -11.18 -3.63
CA VAL A 80 -5.03 -10.77 -2.38
C VAL A 80 -5.11 -9.26 -2.31
N ARG A 81 -5.70 -8.73 -1.25
CA ARG A 81 -5.75 -7.29 -0.97
C ARG A 81 -4.94 -6.93 0.27
N TYR A 82 -4.27 -5.79 0.20
CA TYR A 82 -3.59 -5.13 1.31
C TYR A 82 -3.86 -3.64 1.22
N ALA A 83 -4.66 -3.12 2.16
CA ALA A 83 -5.11 -1.74 2.14
C ALA A 83 -5.79 -1.37 0.81
N ASP A 84 -5.27 -0.37 0.11
CA ASP A 84 -5.71 0.08 -1.21
C ASP A 84 -5.21 -0.82 -2.36
N GLY A 85 -4.19 -1.65 -2.12
CA GLY A 85 -3.52 -2.44 -3.15
C GLY A 85 -3.96 -3.89 -3.19
N PHE A 86 -4.40 -4.35 -4.36
CA PHE A 86 -4.78 -5.74 -4.55
C PHE A 86 -4.18 -6.35 -5.82
N VAL A 87 -4.14 -7.67 -5.84
CA VAL A 87 -3.71 -8.49 -6.98
C VAL A 87 -4.77 -9.55 -7.21
N VAL A 88 -5.28 -9.63 -8.45
CA VAL A 88 -6.18 -10.69 -8.88
C VAL A 88 -5.39 -11.72 -9.69
N LEU A 89 -5.50 -12.98 -9.31
CA LEU A 89 -4.80 -14.11 -9.92
C LEU A 89 -5.74 -14.81 -10.89
N CYS A 90 -5.38 -14.76 -12.16
CA CYS A 90 -6.14 -15.36 -13.26
C CYS A 90 -5.32 -16.47 -13.93
N ARG A 91 -6.00 -17.43 -14.57
CA ARG A 91 -5.36 -18.53 -15.30
C ARG A 91 -5.00 -18.14 -16.73
N SER A 92 -5.82 -17.28 -17.35
CA SER A 92 -5.63 -16.82 -18.73
C SER A 92 -5.52 -15.31 -18.83
N LYS A 93 -4.97 -14.82 -19.95
CA LYS A 93 -4.94 -13.39 -20.24
C LYS A 93 -6.36 -12.83 -20.43
N HIS A 94 -7.24 -13.62 -21.05
CA HIS A 94 -8.62 -13.23 -21.28
C HIS A 94 -9.38 -13.01 -19.97
N GLU A 95 -9.27 -13.97 -19.04
CA GLU A 95 -9.84 -13.86 -17.70
C GLU A 95 -9.28 -12.64 -16.93
N ALA A 96 -7.99 -12.31 -17.13
CA ALA A 96 -7.40 -11.12 -16.52
C ALA A 96 -7.95 -9.81 -17.11
N GLU A 97 -8.24 -9.78 -18.41
CA GLU A 97 -8.88 -8.65 -19.09
C GLU A 97 -10.34 -8.50 -18.62
N GLU A 98 -11.08 -9.60 -18.48
CA GLU A 98 -12.44 -9.60 -17.93
C GLU A 98 -12.47 -9.14 -16.48
N ALA A 99 -11.59 -9.66 -15.63
CA ALA A 99 -11.45 -9.24 -14.24
C ALA A 99 -11.10 -7.75 -14.13
N HIS A 100 -10.22 -7.25 -15.01
CA HIS A 100 -9.89 -5.84 -15.07
C HIS A 100 -11.12 -4.99 -15.37
N SER A 101 -11.88 -5.33 -16.42
CA SER A 101 -13.10 -4.60 -16.78
C SER A 101 -14.19 -4.69 -15.70
N PHE A 102 -14.29 -5.83 -15.01
CA PHE A 102 -15.22 -6.01 -13.88
C PHE A 102 -14.89 -5.06 -12.73
N VAL A 103 -13.61 -5.04 -12.32
CA VAL A 103 -13.13 -4.17 -11.24
C VAL A 103 -13.25 -2.70 -11.62
N GLU A 104 -12.92 -2.33 -12.86
CA GLU A 104 -13.03 -0.96 -13.35
C GLU A 104 -14.46 -0.44 -13.32
N ARG A 105 -15.42 -1.27 -13.76
CA ARG A 105 -16.85 -0.94 -13.67
C ARG A 105 -17.27 -0.73 -12.22
N TYR A 106 -16.94 -1.67 -11.34
CA TYR A 106 -17.35 -1.59 -9.94
C TYR A 106 -16.75 -0.39 -9.21
N ILE A 107 -15.49 -0.08 -9.47
CA ILE A 107 -14.83 1.09 -8.88
C ILE A 107 -15.44 2.39 -9.42
N THR A 108 -15.79 2.42 -10.70
CA THR A 108 -16.51 3.57 -11.31
C THR A 108 -17.90 3.75 -10.69
N ASP A 109 -18.63 2.67 -10.44
CA ASP A 109 -19.93 2.69 -9.78
C ASP A 109 -19.83 3.22 -8.34
N LEU A 110 -18.71 2.96 -7.66
CA LEU A 110 -18.39 3.53 -6.34
C LEU A 110 -17.91 5.00 -6.41
N GLY A 111 -17.84 5.61 -7.60
CA GLY A 111 -17.37 6.98 -7.79
C GLY A 111 -15.86 7.15 -7.59
N LEU A 112 -15.09 6.07 -7.71
CA LEU A 112 -13.65 6.05 -7.57
C LEU A 112 -12.97 5.99 -8.94
N THR A 113 -11.76 6.56 -9.05
CA THR A 113 -10.99 6.51 -10.30
C THR A 113 -9.81 5.55 -10.17
N LEU A 114 -9.73 4.56 -11.05
CA LEU A 114 -8.51 3.75 -11.20
C LEU A 114 -7.44 4.55 -11.92
N SER A 115 -6.26 4.66 -11.31
CA SER A 115 -5.09 5.23 -12.02
C SER A 115 -4.54 4.22 -13.03
N PRO A 116 -4.71 4.42 -14.35
CA PRO A 116 -4.33 3.45 -15.38
C PRO A 116 -2.82 3.20 -15.41
N GLU A 117 -2.01 4.17 -15.01
CA GLU A 117 -0.54 4.04 -14.97
C GLU A 117 -0.04 2.99 -13.98
N LYS A 118 -0.83 2.72 -12.93
CA LYS A 118 -0.45 1.80 -11.85
C LYS A 118 -1.07 0.41 -12.03
N THR A 119 -2.18 0.31 -12.75
CA THR A 119 -2.85 -0.97 -13.03
C THR A 119 -2.19 -1.64 -14.22
N LYS A 120 -1.67 -2.85 -14.02
CA LYS A 120 -0.98 -3.61 -15.08
C LYS A 120 -1.37 -5.07 -15.04
N ILE A 121 -1.73 -5.60 -16.20
CA ILE A 121 -1.83 -7.04 -16.41
C ILE A 121 -0.40 -7.56 -16.63
N ALA A 122 0.09 -8.37 -15.69
CA ALA A 122 1.42 -8.95 -15.75
C ALA A 122 1.32 -10.47 -15.77
N ARG A 123 2.22 -11.13 -16.51
CA ARG A 123 2.34 -12.58 -16.49
C ARG A 123 3.23 -12.98 -15.32
N PHE A 124 2.88 -14.10 -14.67
CA PHE A 124 3.68 -14.61 -13.54
C PHE A 124 5.17 -14.86 -13.85
N PRO A 125 5.57 -15.34 -15.05
CA PRO A 125 6.99 -15.52 -15.40
C PRO A 125 7.78 -14.20 -15.51
N ASP A 126 7.15 -13.14 -16.00
CA ASP A 126 7.77 -11.81 -16.12
C ASP A 126 7.93 -11.14 -14.74
N GLY A 127 7.09 -11.58 -13.80
CA GLY A 127 7.04 -11.12 -12.44
C GLY A 127 6.27 -9.82 -12.27
N PHE A 128 5.87 -9.56 -11.04
CA PHE A 128 5.16 -8.35 -10.67
C PHE A 128 5.65 -7.82 -9.33
N VAL A 129 5.36 -6.54 -9.09
CA VAL A 129 5.75 -5.86 -7.86
C VAL A 129 4.55 -5.75 -6.94
N PHE A 130 4.67 -6.26 -5.73
CA PHE A 130 3.64 -6.14 -4.69
C PHE A 130 4.27 -5.98 -3.31
N LEU A 131 3.77 -5.05 -2.49
CA LEU A 131 4.26 -4.76 -1.14
C LEU A 131 5.78 -4.53 -1.02
N GLY A 132 6.40 -3.96 -2.07
CA GLY A 132 7.84 -3.71 -2.10
C GLY A 132 8.69 -4.94 -2.45
N PHE A 133 8.07 -6.09 -2.70
CA PHE A 133 8.69 -7.27 -3.28
C PHE A 133 8.50 -7.31 -4.80
N GLU A 134 9.46 -7.91 -5.48
CA GLU A 134 9.39 -8.32 -6.87
C GLU A 134 9.25 -9.85 -6.86
N ILE A 135 8.08 -10.33 -7.27
CA ILE A 135 7.67 -11.73 -7.21
C ILE A 135 7.76 -12.29 -8.62
N THR A 136 8.57 -13.32 -8.79
CA THR A 136 8.75 -14.09 -10.05
C THR A 136 8.61 -15.57 -9.73
N HIS A 137 8.49 -16.42 -10.76
CA HIS A 137 8.45 -17.88 -10.57
C HIS A 137 9.70 -18.45 -9.89
N ARG A 138 10.85 -17.77 -10.00
CA ARG A 138 12.14 -18.24 -9.48
C ARG A 138 12.58 -17.55 -8.19
N ALA A 139 12.09 -16.36 -7.91
CA ALA A 139 12.59 -15.57 -6.80
C ALA A 139 11.57 -14.54 -6.29
N ARG A 140 11.63 -14.30 -4.99
CA ARG A 140 10.93 -13.21 -4.30
C ARG A 140 11.97 -12.27 -3.72
N ARG A 141 12.17 -11.11 -4.35
CA ARG A 141 13.29 -10.20 -4.06
C ARG A 141 12.79 -8.83 -3.64
N MET A 142 13.69 -8.03 -3.05
CA MET A 142 13.38 -6.64 -2.76
C MET A 142 13.34 -5.85 -4.08
N ARG A 143 12.27 -5.08 -4.31
CA ARG A 143 12.15 -4.22 -5.49
C ARG A 143 13.28 -3.19 -5.53
N LYS A 144 13.77 -2.85 -6.73
CA LYS A 144 14.79 -1.80 -6.96
C LYS A 144 14.54 -0.49 -6.19
N LYS A 145 13.29 0.01 -6.18
CA LYS A 145 12.94 1.25 -5.44
C LYS A 145 13.16 1.12 -3.93
N SER A 146 12.88 -0.06 -3.35
CA SER A 146 13.09 -0.34 -1.93
C SER A 146 14.58 -0.44 -1.60
N VAL A 147 15.37 -1.03 -2.50
CA VAL A 147 16.84 -1.06 -2.41
C VAL A 147 17.44 0.35 -2.44
N GLU A 148 16.99 1.21 -3.36
CA GLU A 148 17.48 2.59 -3.41
C GLU A 148 17.04 3.39 -2.18
N LYS A 149 15.83 3.18 -1.64
CA LYS A 149 15.42 3.75 -0.35
C LYS A 149 16.34 3.33 0.80
N TYR A 150 16.73 2.04 0.85
CA TYR A 150 17.70 1.54 1.83
C TYR A 150 19.03 2.29 1.68
N LYS A 151 19.59 2.34 0.46
CA LYS A 151 20.86 3.04 0.21
C LYS A 151 20.79 4.50 0.59
N THR A 152 19.71 5.21 0.24
CA THR A 152 19.51 6.62 0.60
C THR A 152 19.44 6.82 2.11
N LYS A 153 18.76 5.95 2.86
CA LYS A 153 18.75 5.99 4.34
C LYS A 153 20.15 5.83 4.91
N ILE A 154 20.91 4.83 4.42
CA ILE A 154 22.30 4.63 4.86
C ILE A 154 23.17 5.83 4.48
N ARG A 155 23.02 6.39 3.27
CA ARG A 155 23.75 7.60 2.83
C ARG A 155 23.49 8.80 3.73
N GLY A 156 22.26 8.98 4.21
CA GLY A 156 21.93 10.05 5.15
C GLY A 156 22.51 9.85 6.55
N LEU A 157 22.82 8.60 6.93
CA LEU A 157 23.44 8.28 8.23
C LEU A 157 24.97 8.27 8.17
N THR A 158 25.55 7.94 7.02
CA THR A 158 27.00 7.99 6.80
C THR A 158 27.39 9.40 6.39
N THR A 159 27.85 10.22 7.34
CA THR A 159 28.40 11.55 7.05
C THR A 159 29.67 11.42 6.18
N ARG A 160 29.97 12.40 5.33
CA ARG A 160 31.20 12.45 4.50
C ARG A 160 32.50 12.66 5.30
N CYS A 161 32.44 12.71 6.63
CA CYS A 161 33.57 12.99 7.50
C CYS A 161 34.02 11.72 8.22
N HIS A 162 35.33 11.46 8.16
CA HIS A 162 36.04 10.22 8.47
C HIS A 162 35.84 9.57 9.85
N ASN A 163 35.03 10.13 10.76
CA ASN A 163 34.80 9.58 12.09
C ASN A 163 33.33 9.19 12.26
N LEU A 164 33.02 7.91 12.01
CA LEU A 164 31.72 7.35 12.40
C LEU A 164 31.63 7.29 13.91
N ASP A 165 30.76 8.11 14.47
CA ASP A 165 30.37 8.06 15.88
C ASP A 165 29.67 6.71 16.17
N ALA A 166 29.89 6.16 17.37
CA ALA A 166 29.24 4.93 17.83
C ALA A 166 27.71 5.02 17.74
N LYS A 167 27.15 6.23 17.92
CA LYS A 167 25.71 6.51 17.73
C LYS A 167 25.25 6.30 16.29
N ALA A 168 26.08 6.61 15.29
CA ALA A 168 25.76 6.38 13.89
C ALA A 168 25.71 4.87 13.58
N MET A 169 26.64 4.09 14.14
CA MET A 169 26.65 2.63 14.01
C MET A 169 25.39 1.98 14.60
N VAL A 170 24.92 2.41 15.76
CA VAL A 170 23.67 1.92 16.35
C VAL A 170 22.47 2.21 15.44
N LYS A 171 22.41 3.41 14.86
CA LYS A 171 21.34 3.78 13.90
C LYS A 171 21.40 2.96 12.62
N ILE A 172 22.59 2.75 12.05
CA ILE A 172 22.80 1.90 10.87
C ILE A 172 22.33 0.47 11.15
N ASN A 173 22.73 -0.11 12.28
CA ASN A 173 22.31 -1.45 12.69
C ASN A 173 20.80 -1.56 12.90
N SER A 174 20.15 -0.51 13.40
CA SER A 174 18.69 -0.46 13.52
C SER A 174 18.01 -0.49 12.14
N VAL A 175 18.51 0.28 11.18
CA VAL A 175 17.99 0.27 9.80
C VAL A 175 18.18 -1.11 9.15
N ILE A 176 19.37 -1.70 9.26
CA ILE A 176 19.65 -3.03 8.70
C ILE A 176 18.70 -4.07 9.30
N ARG A 177 18.55 -4.10 10.62
CA ARG A 177 17.63 -5.03 11.30
C ARG A 177 16.18 -4.82 10.89
N GLY A 178 15.71 -3.58 10.79
CA GLY A 178 14.34 -3.29 10.34
C GLY A 178 14.07 -3.79 8.92
N TYR A 179 15.02 -3.61 8.01
CA TYR A 179 14.91 -4.14 6.65
C TYR A 179 15.01 -5.67 6.61
N ALA A 180 15.88 -6.27 7.42
CA ALA A 180 15.97 -7.73 7.54
C ALA A 180 14.66 -8.32 8.06
N ASN A 181 14.07 -7.76 9.13
CA ASN A 181 12.81 -8.24 9.68
C ASN A 181 11.66 -8.22 8.67
N TYR A 182 11.61 -7.22 7.80
CA TYR A 182 10.55 -7.12 6.79
C TYR A 182 10.84 -7.98 5.54
N PHE A 183 12.06 -7.93 5.00
CA PHE A 183 12.37 -8.55 3.71
C PHE A 183 12.99 -9.94 3.82
N ALA A 184 13.58 -10.33 4.94
CA ALA A 184 14.18 -11.65 5.18
C ALA A 184 13.19 -12.62 5.84
N SER A 185 11.94 -12.60 5.37
CA SER A 185 10.94 -13.62 5.70
C SER A 185 11.28 -14.96 5.04
N GLU A 186 10.75 -16.06 5.57
CA GLU A 186 11.06 -17.44 5.13
C GLU A 186 10.76 -17.68 3.64
N PHE A 187 9.76 -16.99 3.10
CA PHE A 187 9.37 -17.11 1.69
C PHE A 187 10.29 -16.32 0.73
N SER A 188 11.17 -15.45 1.24
CA SER A 188 11.93 -14.54 0.39
C SER A 188 13.28 -15.12 -0.05
N THR A 189 13.73 -14.74 -1.24
CA THR A 189 14.98 -15.20 -1.86
C THR A 189 15.99 -14.06 -1.91
N VAL A 190 16.21 -13.43 -0.75
CA VAL A 190 16.92 -12.15 -0.61
C VAL A 190 18.36 -12.29 -0.15
N THR A 191 18.84 -13.47 0.21
CA THR A 191 20.17 -13.69 0.81
C THR A 191 21.30 -13.08 -0.01
N ARG A 192 21.31 -13.31 -1.33
CA ARG A 192 22.32 -12.73 -2.23
C ARG A 192 22.21 -11.19 -2.30
N GLN A 193 20.99 -10.67 -2.24
CA GLN A 193 20.71 -9.25 -2.28
C GLN A 193 21.18 -8.57 -0.99
N PHE A 194 20.93 -9.17 0.17
CA PHE A 194 21.45 -8.69 1.46
C PHE A 194 22.97 -8.77 1.56
N ARG A 195 23.61 -9.84 1.07
CA ARG A 195 25.08 -9.92 1.01
C ARG A 195 25.69 -8.77 0.18
N TYR A 196 25.06 -8.45 -0.95
CA TYR A 196 25.48 -7.31 -1.76
C TYR A 196 25.29 -5.97 -1.02
N LEU A 197 24.16 -5.79 -0.34
CA LEU A 197 23.89 -4.58 0.45
C LEU A 197 24.84 -4.43 1.64
N ASP A 198 25.16 -5.52 2.33
CA ASP A 198 26.13 -5.54 3.43
C ASP A 198 27.52 -5.15 2.94
N HIS A 199 28.01 -5.76 1.85
CA HIS A 199 29.28 -5.37 1.22
C HIS A 199 29.31 -3.90 0.82
N TRP A 200 28.21 -3.41 0.23
CA TRP A 200 28.09 -1.99 -0.15
C TRP A 200 28.09 -1.06 1.07
N THR A 201 27.40 -1.43 2.15
CA THR A 201 27.37 -0.66 3.40
C THR A 201 28.75 -0.64 4.06
N ARG A 202 29.45 -1.77 4.13
CA ARG A 202 30.81 -1.86 4.70
C ARG A 202 31.85 -1.06 3.91
N LYS A 203 31.72 -0.98 2.58
CA LYS A 203 32.59 -0.13 1.74
C LYS A 203 32.41 1.37 1.98
N ARG A 204 31.36 1.76 2.71
CA ARG A 204 30.97 3.15 2.89
C ARG A 204 31.19 3.68 4.30
N ILE A 205 31.20 2.78 5.27
CA ILE A 205 31.69 3.01 6.64
C ILE A 205 33.22 3.10 6.56
#